data_AF-A0A379F008-F1
#
_entry.id   AF-A0A379F008-F1
#
_cell.length_a   1.000
_cell.length_b   1.000
_cell.length_c   1.000
_cell.angle_alpha   90.00
_cell.angle_beta   90.00
_cell.angle_gamma   90.00
#
_symmetry.space_group_name_H-M   'P 1'
#
loop_
_entity.id
_entity.type
_entity.pdbx_description
1 polymer ?
#
loop_
_entity_poly.entity_id
_entity_poly.type
_entity_poly.pdbx_seq_one_letter_code
_entity_poly.pdbx_strand_id
1 'polypeptide(L)' 'MGENLTLAMKRRGITQEMMHNRTGLSKPTLRKILKGDPSVSLGHYVNVLASLGLLEDLTKVAFDDELGRKLQDIQLLKKK' A
#
# COMPACT_ATOMS: atom_id res chain seq x y z
N MET A 1 1.31 -6.23 1.11
CA MET A 1 1.79 -4.83 0.99
C MET A 1 3.25 -4.65 1.42
N GLY A 2 3.65 -5.10 2.62
CA GLY A 2 5.03 -4.90 3.11
C GLY A 2 6.13 -5.49 2.22
N GLU A 3 5.93 -6.70 1.69
CA GLU A 3 6.89 -7.32 0.76
C GLU A 3 7.06 -6.51 -0.53
N ASN A 4 5.97 -5.98 -1.08
CA ASN A 4 6.02 -5.11 -2.27
C ASN A 4 6.81 -3.84 -1.99
N LEU A 5 6.64 -3.22 -0.82
CA LEU A 5 7.45 -2.06 -0.39
C LEU A 5 8.93 -2.43 -0.25
N THR A 6 9.23 -3.61 0.29
CA THR A 6 10.59 -4.12 0.41
C THR A 6 11.25 -4.28 -0.97
N LEU A 7 10.54 -4.88 -1.93
CA LEU A 7 11.01 -5.02 -3.30
C LEU A 7 11.17 -3.66 -3.98
N ALA A 8 10.22 -2.75 -3.78
CA ALA A 8 10.25 -1.40 -4.31
C ALA A 8 11.45 -0.58 -3.80
N MET A 9 11.85 -0.77 -2.54
CA MET A 9 13.07 -0.18 -1.98
C MET A 9 14.34 -0.81 -2.58
N LYS A 10 14.40 -2.15 -2.64
CA LYS A 10 15.56 -2.88 -3.19
C LYS A 10 15.83 -2.52 -4.65
N ARG A 11 14.78 -2.46 -5.49
CA ARG A 11 14.87 -2.05 -6.91
C ARG A 11 15.45 -0.64 -7.09
N ARG A 12 15.30 0.23 -6.09
CA ARG A 12 15.77 1.61 -6.10
C ARG A 12 17.06 1.82 -5.29
N GLY A 13 17.66 0.75 -4.74
CA GLY A 13 18.85 0.85 -3.88
C GLY A 13 18.62 1.63 -2.58
N ILE A 14 17.38 1.74 -2.09
CA ILE A 14 17.05 2.52 -0.90
C ILE A 14 17.18 1.65 0.36
N THR A 15 18.02 2.06 1.30
CA THR A 15 18.18 1.36 2.59
C THR A 15 17.12 1.81 3.61
N GLN A 16 16.95 1.03 4.68
CA GLN A 16 16.08 1.43 5.81
C GLN A 16 16.55 2.73 6.47
N GLU A 17 17.86 3.01 6.45
CA GLU A 17 18.44 4.24 6.97
C GLU A 17 18.10 5.45 6.09
N MET A 18 18.21 5.30 4.78
CA MET A 18 17.77 6.34 3.84
C MET A 18 16.27 6.61 3.98
N MET A 19 15.44 5.58 4.14
CA MET A 19 14.00 5.75 4.36
C MET A 19 13.69 6.42 5.69
N HIS A 20 14.42 6.08 6.75
CA HIS A 20 14.30 6.75 8.05
C HIS A 20 14.54 8.25 7.89
N ASN A 21 15.64 8.63 7.21
CA ASN A 21 15.98 10.03 6.97
C ASN A 21 14.94 10.74 6.08
N ARG A 22 14.33 10.05 5.12
CA ARG A 22 13.31 10.63 4.23
C ARG A 22 11.93 10.80 4.87
N THR A 23 11.56 9.89 5.78
CA THR A 23 10.18 9.81 6.31
C THR A 23 10.05 10.25 7.77
N GLY A 24 11.18 10.35 8.50
CA GLY A 24 11.22 10.59 9.95
C GLY A 24 10.76 9.39 10.79
N LEU A 25 10.37 8.28 10.18
CA LEU A 25 9.86 7.10 10.89
C LEU A 25 11.00 6.32 11.54
N SER A 26 10.79 5.87 12.79
CA SER A 26 11.77 5.05 13.48
C SER A 26 12.11 3.77 12.71
N LYS A 27 13.36 3.29 12.81
CA LYS A 27 13.80 2.02 12.21
C LYS A 27 12.89 0.83 12.60
N PRO A 28 12.43 0.70 13.86
CA PRO A 28 11.43 -0.31 14.25
C PRO A 28 10.10 -0.18 13.49
N THR A 29 9.56 1.03 13.34
CA THR A 29 8.32 1.27 12.59
C THR A 29 8.49 0.89 11.12
N LEU A 30 9.60 1.25 10.48
CA LEU A 30 9.90 0.84 9.11
C LEU A 30 9.97 -0.68 8.96
N ARG A 31 10.58 -1.40 9.91
CA ARG A 31 10.61 -2.87 9.88
C ARG A 31 9.20 -3.49 9.94
N LYS A 32 8.31 -2.93 10.77
CA LYS A 32 6.91 -3.36 10.84
C LYS A 32 6.17 -3.11 9.52
N ILE A 33 6.35 -1.93 8.93
CA ILE A 33 5.79 -1.57 7.60
C ILE A 33 6.25 -2.55 6.52
N LEU A 34 7.55 -2.84 6.46
CA LEU A 34 8.12 -3.76 5.47
C LEU A 34 7.67 -5.21 5.66
N LYS A 35 7.23 -5.58 6.86
CA LYS A 35 6.59 -6.87 7.14
C LYS A 35 5.07 -6.86 6.89
N GLY A 36 4.48 -5.70 6.63
CA GLY A 36 3.02 -5.56 6.45
C GLY A 36 2.25 -5.70 7.77
N ASP A 37 2.85 -5.32 8.89
CA ASP A 37 2.23 -5.39 10.21
C ASP A 37 0.95 -4.52 10.25
N PRO A 38 -0.23 -5.11 10.57
CA PRO A 38 -1.51 -4.40 10.59
C PRO A 38 -1.65 -3.43 11.77
N SER A 39 -0.78 -3.51 12.79
CA SER A 39 -0.79 -2.57 13.92
C SER A 39 -0.25 -1.19 13.55
N VAL A 40 0.41 -1.05 12.39
CA VAL A 40 0.94 0.24 11.93
C VAL A 40 -0.16 1.03 11.23
N SER A 41 -0.30 2.30 11.60
CA SER A 41 -1.28 3.20 10.98
C SER A 41 -1.09 3.31 9.46
N LEU A 42 -2.21 3.41 8.73
CA LEU A 42 -2.21 3.59 7.29
C LEU A 42 -1.41 4.83 6.86
N GLY A 43 -1.47 5.92 7.65
CA GLY A 43 -0.70 7.13 7.40
C GLY A 43 0.82 6.90 7.31
N HIS A 44 1.37 5.95 8.07
CA HIS A 44 2.78 5.60 7.93
C HIS A 44 3.10 4.85 6.63
N TYR A 45 2.21 3.96 6.19
CA TYR A 45 2.32 3.31 4.87
C TYR A 45 2.27 4.33 3.74
N VAL A 46 1.35 5.30 3.84
CA VAL A 46 1.21 6.40 2.88
C VAL A 46 2.47 7.26 2.84
N ASN A 47 3.06 7.61 3.99
CA ASN A 47 4.32 8.36 4.05
C ASN A 47 5.46 7.61 3.35
N VAL A 48 5.58 6.29 3.57
CA VAL A 48 6.56 5.45 2.87
C VAL A 48 6.32 5.42 1.35
N LEU A 49 5.07 5.27 0.91
CA LEU A 49 4.72 5.32 -0.52
C LEU A 49 5.05 6.67 -1.15
N ALA A 50 4.72 7.77 -0.47
CA ALA A 50 5.01 9.12 -0.93
C ALA A 50 6.51 9.35 -1.11
N SER A 51 7.36 8.91 -0.18
CA SER A 51 8.82 9.07 -0.30
C SER A 51 9.46 8.17 -1.38
N LEU A 52 8.72 7.15 -1.84
CA LEU A 52 9.08 6.31 -2.98
C LEU A 52 8.48 6.79 -4.31
N GLY A 53 7.68 7.87 -4.31
CA GLY A 53 6.97 8.36 -5.50
C GLY A 53 5.86 7.41 -5.97
N LEU A 54 5.29 6.61 -5.06
CA LEU A 54 4.27 5.59 -5.35
C LEU A 54 2.90 5.92 -4.73
N LEU A 55 2.64 7.20 -4.44
CA LEU A 55 1.39 7.60 -3.80
C LEU A 55 0.16 7.30 -4.68
N GLU A 56 0.29 7.48 -5.99
CA GLU A 56 -0.79 7.22 -6.96
C GLU A 56 -1.23 5.75 -6.99
N ASP A 57 -0.38 4.81 -6.58
CA ASP A 57 -0.77 3.40 -6.53
C ASP A 57 -1.91 3.15 -5.52
N LEU A 58 -2.08 4.03 -4.52
CA LEU A 58 -3.20 3.93 -3.59
C LEU A 58 -4.55 4.16 -4.29
N THR A 59 -4.59 4.98 -5.35
CA THR A 59 -5.81 5.25 -6.13
C THR A 59 -6.30 4.04 -6.92
N LYS A 60 -5.41 3.07 -7.16
CA LYS A 60 -5.72 1.83 -7.88
C LYS A 60 -6.40 0.79 -6.99
N VAL A 61 -6.35 0.96 -5.67
CA VAL A 61 -6.98 0.04 -4.73
C VAL A 61 -8.49 0.10 -4.90
N ALA A 62 -9.10 -1.05 -5.20
CA ALA A 62 -10.54 -1.19 -5.47
C ALA A 62 -11.07 -0.35 -6.66
N PHE A 63 -10.19 0.13 -7.55
CA PHE A 63 -10.59 0.92 -8.71
C PHE A 63 -11.49 0.13 -9.67
N ASP A 64 -11.13 -1.13 -9.93
CA ASP A 64 -11.84 -1.98 -10.89
C ASP A 64 -12.52 -3.16 -10.18
N ASP A 65 -13.58 -2.87 -9.41
CA ASP A 65 -14.41 -3.86 -8.72
C ASP A 65 -15.33 -4.63 -9.70
N GLU A 66 -14.74 -5.33 -10.67
CA GLU A 66 -15.47 -6.08 -11.69
C GLU A 66 -16.42 -7.13 -11.09
N LEU A 67 -15.98 -7.82 -10.04
CA LEU A 67 -16.78 -8.85 -9.39
C LEU A 67 -18.00 -8.23 -8.70
N GLY A 68 -17.83 -7.12 -7.98
CA GLY A 68 -18.93 -6.40 -7.38
C GLY A 68 -19.98 -5.96 -8.40
N ARG A 69 -19.53 -5.43 -9.55
CA ARG A 69 -20.44 -5.05 -10.65
C ARG A 69 -21.21 -6.25 -11.23
N LYS A 70 -20.53 -7.37 -11.50
CA LYS A 70 -21.19 -8.60 -11.98
C LYS A 70 -22.22 -9.13 -10.99
N LEU A 71 -21.91 -9.10 -9.69
CA LEU A 71 -22.84 -9.52 -8.63
C LEU A 71 -24.06 -8.58 -8.55
N GLN A 72 -23.84 -7.27 -8.72
CA GLN A 72 -24.91 -6.27 -8.78
C GLN A 72 -25.85 -6.53 -9.97
N ASP A 73 -25.31 -6.77 -11.16
CA ASP A 73 -26.10 -7.04 -12.37
C ASP A 73 -26.99 -8.27 -12.20
N ILE A 74 -26.45 -9.36 -11.62
CA ILE A 74 -27.21 -10.58 -11.32
C ILE A 74 -28.38 -10.29 -10.37
N GLN A 75 -28.18 -9.48 -9.33
CA GLN A 75 -29.25 -9.12 -8.41
C GLN A 75 -30.34 -8.28 -9.07
N LEU A 76 -29.98 -7.35 -9.95
CA LEU A 76 -30.94 -6.51 -10.68
C LEU A 76 -31.79 -7.33 -11.65
N LEU A 77 -31.21 -8.34 -12.31
CA LEU A 77 -31.93 -9.26 -13.21
C LEU A 77 -32.90 -10.19 -12.48
N LYS A 78 -32.65 -10.55 -11.22
CA LYS A 78 -33.53 -11.39 -10.39
C LYS A 78 -34.77 -10.64 -9.84
N LYS A 79 -34.78 -9.32 -9.88
CA LYS A 79 -35.89 -8.48 -9.38
C LYS A 79 -36.96 -8.17 -10.45
N LYS A 80 -36.82 -8.73 -11.65
CA LYS A 80 -37.84 -8.74 -12.72
C LYS A 80 -38.53 -10.09 -12.75
#